data_AF-A0A9E3BIE1-F1
#
_entry.id   AF-A0A9E3BIE1-F1
#
_cell.length_a   1.000
_cell.length_b   1.000
_cell.length_c   1.000
_cell.angle_alpha   90.00
_cell.angle_beta   90.00
_cell.angle_gamma   90.00
#
_symmetry.space_group_name_H-M   'P 1'
#
loop_
_entity.id
_entity.type
_entity.pdbx_description
1 polymer ?
#
loop_
_entity_poly.entity_id
_entity_poly.type
_entity_poly.pdbx_seq_one_letter_code
_entity_poly.pdbx_strand_id
1 'polypeptide(L)'
;MDMNRVAAIDCGTNSIRLLIADARDGRLHDVHREMRIVRLGQGVDATGRFAPEALERTRVALVDYAALCNAHDVERIRMVATSATRDAGNRDVFFAITADVLGAVVDGTVAEVITGAEEAELSFCGAVNELDSAAAPFVIIDLGGGSTEIVVGTDTVAASFSADIGCVRLTERFLHSDPPTAVQVAAAREVVRERLGEALRVVDVRHARTWVGVAGTMTTIAALAQGMTTYDSAAIHLSRVKVDRLLTV
;
A
#
# COMPACT_ATOMS: atom_id res chain seq x y z
N MET A 1 -26.66 12.97 -15.84
CA MET A 1 -25.31 12.42 -16.00
C MET A 1 -25.24 11.28 -15.02
N ASP A 2 -24.99 10.07 -15.50
CA ASP A 2 -25.01 8.87 -14.66
C ASP A 2 -23.89 8.97 -13.63
N MET A 3 -24.27 9.06 -12.36
CA MET A 3 -23.35 9.01 -11.23
C MET A 3 -22.99 7.54 -11.04
N ASN A 4 -21.78 7.16 -11.42
CA ASN A 4 -21.32 5.78 -11.24
C ASN A 4 -20.54 5.68 -9.94
N ARG A 5 -21.09 4.99 -8.95
CA ARG A 5 -20.40 4.79 -7.68
C ARG A 5 -19.55 3.53 -7.72
N VAL A 6 -18.26 3.71 -7.48
CA VAL A 6 -17.25 2.66 -7.56
C VAL A 6 -16.59 2.46 -6.21
N ALA A 7 -16.09 1.24 -5.96
CA ALA A 7 -15.24 0.94 -4.84
C ALA A 7 -13.90 0.34 -5.30
N ALA A 8 -12.82 0.79 -4.67
CA ALA A 8 -11.51 0.16 -4.75
C ALA A 8 -11.17 -0.45 -3.39
N ILE A 9 -10.79 -1.73 -3.40
CA ILE A 9 -10.28 -2.43 -2.22
C ILE A 9 -8.82 -2.81 -2.49
N ASP A 10 -7.92 -2.36 -1.63
CA ASP A 10 -6.49 -2.71 -1.70
C ASP A 10 -6.13 -3.57 -0.50
N CYS A 11 -5.70 -4.81 -0.76
CA CYS A 11 -5.29 -5.77 0.25
C CYS A 11 -3.79 -6.02 0.20
N GLY A 12 -3.06 -5.29 1.03
CA GLY A 12 -1.62 -5.44 1.20
C GLY A 12 -1.24 -6.42 2.30
N THR A 13 0.07 -6.51 2.55
CA THR A 13 0.66 -7.37 3.59
C THR A 13 0.19 -7.01 5.01
N ASN A 14 0.09 -5.70 5.32
CA ASN A 14 -0.20 -5.24 6.67
C ASN A 14 -1.65 -4.78 6.86
N SER A 15 -2.22 -4.13 5.86
CA SER A 15 -3.52 -3.47 5.92
C SER A 15 -4.38 -3.79 4.71
N ILE A 16 -5.69 -3.72 4.91
CA ILE A 16 -6.68 -3.66 3.85
C ILE A 16 -7.32 -2.28 3.85
N ARG A 17 -7.62 -1.73 2.68
CA ARG A 17 -8.18 -0.38 2.48
C ARG A 17 -9.42 -0.45 1.63
N LEU A 18 -10.38 0.42 1.91
CA LEU A 18 -11.57 0.66 1.10
C LEU A 18 -11.64 2.14 0.73
N LEU A 19 -11.85 2.42 -0.56
CA LEU A 19 -12.26 3.72 -1.06
C LEU A 19 -13.55 3.55 -1.87
N ILE A 20 -14.62 4.19 -1.44
CA ILE A 20 -15.85 4.36 -2.22
C ILE A 20 -15.84 5.78 -2.76
N ALA A 21 -16.05 5.94 -4.06
CA ALA A 21 -16.05 7.24 -4.72
C ALA A 21 -17.14 7.35 -5.80
N ASP A 22 -17.64 8.57 -5.98
CA ASP A 22 -18.49 8.92 -7.11
C ASP A 22 -17.60 9.31 -8.30
N ALA A 23 -17.70 8.56 -9.39
CA ALA A 23 -17.07 8.91 -10.66
C ALA A 23 -18.00 9.82 -11.47
N ARG A 24 -17.68 11.11 -11.52
CA ARG A 24 -18.42 12.12 -12.31
C ARG A 24 -17.45 13.11 -12.95
N ASP A 25 -17.78 13.56 -14.16
CA ASP A 25 -16.99 14.56 -14.89
C ASP A 25 -15.49 14.21 -15.05
N GLY A 26 -15.19 12.91 -15.18
CA GLY A 26 -13.82 12.41 -15.29
C GLY A 26 -13.01 12.50 -13.99
N ARG A 27 -13.65 12.78 -12.85
CA ARG A 27 -13.02 12.91 -11.54
C ARG A 27 -13.65 11.95 -10.54
N LEU A 28 -12.86 11.54 -9.56
CA LEU A 28 -13.32 10.79 -8.40
C LEU A 28 -13.60 11.75 -7.25
N HIS A 29 -14.73 11.55 -6.58
CA HIS A 29 -15.07 12.24 -5.35
C HIS A 29 -15.24 11.23 -4.22
N ASP A 30 -14.38 11.32 -3.21
CA ASP A 30 -14.42 10.44 -2.04
C ASP A 30 -15.79 10.51 -1.36
N VAL A 31 -16.43 9.35 -1.21
CA VAL A 31 -17.69 9.14 -0.46
C VAL A 31 -17.38 8.52 0.89
N HIS A 32 -16.52 7.52 0.91
CA HIS A 32 -16.09 6.83 2.12
C HIS A 32 -14.66 6.30 1.95
N ARG A 33 -13.85 6.42 2.99
CA ARG A 33 -12.47 5.92 3.02
C ARG A 33 -12.18 5.30 4.38
N GLU A 34 -11.76 4.05 4.40
CA GLU A 34 -11.37 3.35 5.63
C GLU A 34 -10.13 2.47 5.39
N MET A 35 -9.34 2.26 6.44
CA MET A 35 -8.23 1.32 6.46
C MET A 35 -8.28 0.49 7.73
N ARG A 36 -8.00 -0.81 7.62
CA ARG A 36 -7.90 -1.74 8.75
C ARG A 36 -6.58 -2.51 8.71
N ILE A 37 -5.98 -2.68 9.88
CA ILE A 37 -4.78 -3.52 10.04
C ILE A 37 -5.25 -4.98 10.19
N VAL A 38 -5.06 -5.77 9.13
CA VAL A 38 -5.42 -7.21 9.10
C VAL A 38 -4.20 -8.11 9.17
N ARG A 39 -3.00 -7.59 8.88
CA ARG A 39 -1.72 -8.32 8.83
C ARG A 39 -1.85 -9.63 8.04
N LEU A 40 -2.42 -9.58 6.83
CA LEU A 40 -2.61 -10.75 5.98
C LEU A 40 -1.29 -11.50 5.72
N GLY A 41 -0.20 -10.75 5.57
CA GLY A 41 1.13 -11.30 5.33
C GLY A 41 1.89 -11.78 6.55
N GLN A 42 1.27 -11.80 7.75
CA GLN A 42 1.91 -12.31 8.96
C GLN A 42 2.42 -13.74 8.73
N GLY A 43 3.74 -13.95 8.90
CA GLY A 43 4.36 -15.26 8.77
C GLY A 43 4.44 -15.80 7.33
N VAL A 44 3.95 -15.08 6.33
CA VAL A 44 4.01 -15.51 4.92
C VAL A 44 5.46 -15.61 4.46
N ASP A 45 6.31 -14.68 4.88
CA ASP A 45 7.71 -14.66 4.48
C ASP A 45 8.46 -15.95 4.88
N ALA A 46 8.19 -16.45 6.08
CA ALA A 46 8.83 -17.66 6.60
C ALA A 46 8.15 -18.96 6.14
N THR A 47 6.83 -18.93 5.94
CA THR A 47 6.03 -20.16 5.71
C THR A 47 5.58 -20.34 4.26
N GLY A 48 5.62 -19.28 3.46
CA GLY A 48 5.03 -19.23 2.12
C GLY A 48 3.51 -19.40 2.11
N ARG A 49 2.82 -19.18 3.24
CA ARG A 49 1.37 -19.43 3.38
C ARG A 49 0.71 -18.40 4.29
N PHE A 50 -0.55 -18.08 3.99
CA PHE A 50 -1.40 -17.31 4.90
C PHE A 50 -1.77 -18.13 6.13
N ALA A 51 -1.64 -17.51 7.31
CA ALA A 51 -2.12 -18.07 8.56
C ALA A 51 -3.67 -18.05 8.60
N PRO A 52 -4.34 -19.09 9.15
CA PRO A 52 -5.80 -19.13 9.24
C PRO A 52 -6.41 -17.91 9.94
N GLU A 53 -5.78 -17.45 11.02
CA GLU A 53 -6.22 -16.26 11.75
C GLU A 53 -6.05 -14.96 10.95
N ALA A 54 -5.08 -14.89 10.04
CA ALA A 54 -4.89 -13.72 9.16
C ALA A 54 -5.96 -13.66 8.07
N LEU A 55 -6.33 -14.83 7.52
CA LEU A 55 -7.47 -14.96 6.61
C LEU A 55 -8.77 -14.57 7.29
N GLU A 56 -9.01 -15.01 8.53
CA GLU A 56 -10.23 -14.68 9.26
C GLU A 56 -10.35 -13.19 9.57
N ARG A 57 -9.27 -12.53 10.02
CA ARG A 57 -9.26 -11.06 10.18
C ARG A 57 -9.59 -10.33 8.88
N THR A 58 -9.05 -10.83 7.77
CA THR A 58 -9.30 -10.26 6.44
C THR A 58 -10.75 -10.48 6.00
N ARG A 59 -11.32 -11.67 6.24
CA ARG A 59 -12.73 -11.98 5.98
C ARG A 59 -13.65 -11.04 6.76
N VAL A 60 -13.41 -10.85 8.06
CA VAL A 60 -14.19 -9.94 8.91
C VAL A 60 -14.15 -8.51 8.36
N ALA A 61 -12.97 -8.02 7.96
CA ALA A 61 -12.84 -6.70 7.34
C ALA A 61 -13.60 -6.60 6.00
N LEU A 62 -13.54 -7.65 5.16
CA LEU A 62 -14.26 -7.69 3.88
C LEU A 62 -15.78 -7.73 4.07
N VAL A 63 -16.30 -8.43 5.08
CA VAL A 63 -17.74 -8.46 5.37
C VAL A 63 -18.26 -7.05 5.69
N ASP A 64 -17.50 -6.30 6.50
CA ASP A 64 -17.87 -4.92 6.81
C ASP A 64 -17.75 -4.01 5.58
N TYR A 65 -16.72 -4.19 4.76
CA TYR A 65 -16.58 -3.46 3.49
C TYR A 65 -17.70 -3.79 2.50
N ALA A 66 -18.13 -5.04 2.41
CA ALA A 66 -19.27 -5.45 1.60
C ALA A 66 -20.57 -4.79 2.09
N ALA A 67 -20.77 -4.70 3.41
CA ALA A 67 -21.90 -3.99 3.99
C ALA A 67 -21.88 -2.49 3.66
N LEU A 68 -20.70 -1.85 3.72
CA LEU A 68 -20.53 -0.44 3.32
C LEU A 68 -20.80 -0.26 1.81
N CYS A 69 -20.26 -1.12 0.96
CA CYS A 69 -20.50 -1.06 -0.48
C CYS A 69 -21.99 -1.20 -0.83
N ASN A 70 -22.70 -2.12 -0.17
CA ASN A 70 -24.16 -2.27 -0.30
C ASN A 70 -24.90 -1.02 0.18
N ALA A 71 -24.56 -0.50 1.37
CA ALA A 71 -25.23 0.66 1.96
C ALA A 71 -25.02 1.95 1.13
N HIS A 72 -23.95 2.00 0.34
CA HIS A 72 -23.65 3.10 -0.54
C HIS A 72 -24.12 2.89 -1.98
N ASP A 73 -24.76 1.77 -2.34
CA ASP A 73 -25.17 1.43 -3.70
C ASP A 73 -23.98 1.41 -4.69
N VAL A 74 -22.88 0.76 -4.31
CA VAL A 74 -21.70 0.59 -5.20
C VAL A 74 -22.07 -0.30 -6.38
N GLU A 75 -21.81 0.17 -7.60
CA GLU A 75 -22.12 -0.56 -8.84
C GLU A 75 -20.95 -1.41 -9.34
N ARG A 76 -19.72 -1.02 -9.01
CA ARG A 76 -18.49 -1.70 -9.46
C ARG A 76 -17.45 -1.74 -8.36
N ILE A 77 -16.85 -2.90 -8.17
CA ILE A 77 -15.78 -3.12 -7.20
C ILE A 77 -14.54 -3.61 -7.94
N ARG A 78 -13.39 -2.98 -7.68
CA ARG A 78 -12.08 -3.53 -8.05
C ARG A 78 -11.32 -3.83 -6.76
N MET A 79 -11.03 -5.10 -6.51
CA MET A 79 -10.21 -5.51 -5.38
C MET A 79 -8.85 -6.01 -5.86
N VAL A 80 -7.78 -5.32 -5.47
CA VAL A 80 -6.39 -5.74 -5.75
C VAL A 80 -5.75 -6.32 -4.49
N ALA A 81 -4.87 -7.31 -4.69
CA ALA A 81 -4.06 -7.89 -3.64
C ALA A 81 -2.58 -7.94 -4.06
N THR A 82 -1.67 -7.65 -3.12
CA THR A 82 -0.27 -7.34 -3.47
C THR A 82 0.72 -8.35 -2.90
N SER A 83 1.87 -7.88 -2.37
CA SER A 83 3.06 -8.68 -2.03
C SER A 83 2.75 -9.98 -1.27
N ALA A 84 1.94 -9.93 -0.20
CA ALA A 84 1.65 -11.13 0.58
C ALA A 84 0.90 -12.22 -0.22
N THR A 85 0.02 -11.83 -1.15
CA THR A 85 -0.74 -12.76 -1.99
C THR A 85 0.06 -13.30 -3.16
N ARG A 86 1.07 -12.54 -3.63
CA ARG A 86 2.08 -13.06 -4.59
C ARG A 86 2.90 -14.20 -3.97
N ASP A 87 3.24 -14.08 -2.69
CA ASP A 87 4.12 -15.00 -1.97
C ASP A 87 3.41 -16.25 -1.41
N ALA A 88 2.09 -16.18 -1.16
CA ALA A 88 1.35 -17.22 -0.48
C ALA A 88 0.90 -18.37 -1.42
N GLY A 89 1.35 -19.59 -1.13
CA GLY A 89 1.00 -20.81 -1.86
C GLY A 89 -0.44 -21.31 -1.63
N ASN A 90 -1.16 -20.76 -0.65
CA ASN A 90 -2.58 -21.05 -0.37
C ASN A 90 -3.51 -19.87 -0.69
N ARG A 91 -3.10 -19.00 -1.63
CA ARG A 91 -3.90 -17.83 -2.06
C ARG A 91 -5.30 -18.16 -2.58
N ASP A 92 -5.55 -19.39 -3.04
CA ASP A 92 -6.89 -19.80 -3.49
C ASP A 92 -7.93 -19.75 -2.37
N VAL A 93 -7.52 -19.97 -1.11
CA VAL A 93 -8.39 -19.80 0.06
C VAL A 93 -8.81 -18.34 0.23
N PHE A 94 -7.86 -17.42 0.02
CA PHE A 94 -8.14 -15.98 0.02
C PHE A 94 -9.08 -15.60 -1.12
N PHE A 95 -8.84 -16.07 -2.35
CA PHE A 95 -9.73 -15.78 -3.47
C PHE A 95 -11.15 -16.27 -3.23
N ALA A 96 -11.32 -17.49 -2.69
CA ALA A 96 -12.63 -18.02 -2.33
C ALA A 96 -13.36 -17.13 -1.32
N ILE A 97 -12.66 -16.66 -0.27
CA ILE A 97 -13.21 -15.69 0.70
C ILE A 97 -13.65 -14.40 0.00
N THR A 98 -12.82 -13.85 -0.88
CA THR A 98 -13.15 -12.58 -1.56
C THR A 98 -14.32 -12.73 -2.53
N ALA A 99 -14.40 -13.85 -3.25
CA ALA A 99 -15.49 -14.14 -4.18
C ALA A 99 -16.82 -14.33 -3.44
N ASP A 100 -16.82 -15.06 -2.32
CA ASP A 100 -18.01 -15.28 -1.49
C ASP A 100 -18.55 -13.94 -0.93
N VAL A 101 -17.68 -13.11 -0.37
CA VAL A 101 -18.09 -11.88 0.31
C VAL A 101 -18.42 -10.75 -0.68
N LEU A 102 -17.57 -10.50 -1.67
CA LEU A 102 -17.76 -9.37 -2.60
C LEU A 102 -18.67 -9.71 -3.77
N GLY A 103 -18.73 -10.98 -4.19
CA GLY A 103 -19.68 -11.45 -5.21
C GLY A 103 -21.14 -11.29 -4.79
N ALA A 104 -21.42 -11.27 -3.48
CA ALA A 104 -22.74 -10.95 -2.94
C ALA A 104 -23.14 -9.47 -3.09
N VAL A 105 -22.19 -8.57 -3.36
CA VAL A 105 -22.42 -7.13 -3.58
C VAL A 105 -22.49 -6.84 -5.08
N VAL A 106 -21.44 -7.21 -5.81
CA VAL A 106 -21.34 -7.05 -7.27
C VAL A 106 -20.95 -8.40 -7.85
N ASP A 107 -21.85 -9.00 -8.63
CA ASP A 107 -21.65 -10.34 -9.20
C ASP A 107 -20.32 -10.46 -9.96
N GLY A 108 -19.65 -11.60 -9.79
CA GLY A 108 -18.35 -11.87 -10.38
C GLY A 108 -17.15 -11.14 -9.73
N THR A 109 -17.36 -10.36 -8.66
CA THR A 109 -16.24 -9.68 -7.97
C THR A 109 -15.38 -10.67 -7.20
N VAL A 110 -14.09 -10.68 -7.48
CA VAL A 110 -13.05 -11.45 -6.79
C VAL A 110 -11.76 -10.64 -6.76
N ALA A 111 -10.91 -10.85 -5.76
CA ALA A 111 -9.61 -10.20 -5.73
C ALA A 111 -8.72 -10.62 -6.90
N GLU A 112 -8.00 -9.67 -7.49
CA GLU A 112 -6.95 -9.91 -8.46
C GLU A 112 -5.57 -9.65 -7.85
N VAL A 113 -4.58 -10.45 -8.25
CA VAL A 113 -3.19 -10.23 -7.82
C VAL A 113 -2.47 -9.42 -8.87
N ILE A 114 -2.07 -8.22 -8.49
CA ILE A 114 -1.34 -7.31 -9.37
C ILE A 114 0.17 -7.54 -9.24
N THR A 115 0.89 -7.27 -10.32
CA THR A 115 2.37 -7.31 -10.31
C THR A 115 2.93 -6.13 -9.52
N GLY A 116 4.18 -6.22 -9.07
CA GLY A 116 4.83 -5.07 -8.43
C GLY A 116 4.97 -3.86 -9.35
N ALA A 117 5.05 -4.06 -10.68
CA ALA A 117 5.07 -2.98 -11.66
C ALA A 117 3.70 -2.30 -11.78
N GLU A 118 2.61 -3.07 -11.75
CA GLU A 118 1.25 -2.52 -11.77
C GLU A 118 0.91 -1.79 -10.45
N GLU A 119 1.35 -2.33 -9.31
CA GLU A 119 1.25 -1.68 -7.99
C GLU A 119 1.98 -0.34 -7.97
N ALA A 120 3.20 -0.30 -8.52
CA ALA A 120 3.98 0.91 -8.71
C ALA A 120 3.26 1.95 -9.60
N GLU A 121 2.70 1.53 -10.74
CA GLU A 121 1.97 2.41 -11.66
C GLU A 121 0.72 3.02 -10.99
N LEU A 122 -0.09 2.19 -10.34
CA LEU A 122 -1.30 2.64 -9.65
C LEU A 122 -0.96 3.61 -8.51
N SER A 123 0.08 3.31 -7.74
CA SER A 123 0.55 4.17 -6.65
C SER A 123 1.09 5.50 -7.16
N PHE A 124 1.83 5.49 -8.27
CA PHE A 124 2.32 6.69 -8.93
C PHE A 124 1.17 7.57 -9.43
N CYS A 125 0.20 6.99 -10.13
CA CYS A 125 -0.98 7.68 -10.64
C CYS A 125 -1.78 8.32 -9.48
N GLY A 126 -2.00 7.58 -8.39
CA GLY A 126 -2.67 8.09 -7.21
C GLY A 126 -1.92 9.21 -6.48
N ALA A 127 -0.58 9.16 -6.45
CA ALA A 127 0.25 10.13 -5.75
C ALA A 127 0.47 11.43 -6.55
N VAL A 128 0.59 11.34 -7.88
CA VAL A 128 0.97 12.48 -8.73
C VAL A 128 -0.21 13.32 -9.18
N ASN A 129 -1.43 12.78 -9.21
CA ASN A 129 -2.62 13.47 -9.73
C ASN A 129 -2.92 14.83 -9.06
N GLU A 130 -2.50 15.03 -7.80
CA GLU A 130 -2.69 16.28 -7.06
C GLU A 130 -1.40 17.14 -6.94
N LEU A 131 -0.28 16.67 -7.51
CA LEU A 131 0.99 17.40 -7.48
C LEU A 131 1.11 18.37 -8.66
N ASP A 132 1.78 19.49 -8.41
CA ASP A 132 2.15 20.45 -9.46
C ASP A 132 3.20 19.82 -10.39
N SER A 133 2.88 19.67 -11.67
CA SER A 133 3.79 19.09 -12.67
C SER A 133 5.11 19.88 -12.82
N ALA A 134 5.15 21.15 -12.42
CA ALA A 134 6.40 21.92 -12.36
C ALA A 134 7.41 21.37 -11.33
N ALA A 135 6.94 20.60 -10.35
CA ALA A 135 7.76 19.95 -9.33
C ALA A 135 8.33 18.58 -9.79
N ALA A 136 7.99 18.13 -10.99
CA ALA A 136 8.52 16.92 -11.60
C ALA A 136 9.99 17.10 -12.06
N PRO A 137 10.78 16.02 -12.22
CA PRO A 137 10.41 14.61 -12.04
C PRO A 137 10.20 14.22 -10.58
N PHE A 138 9.23 13.35 -10.35
CA PHE A 138 8.92 12.78 -9.05
C PHE A 138 9.65 11.45 -8.86
N VAL A 139 10.07 11.19 -7.62
CA VAL A 139 10.31 9.82 -7.15
C VAL A 139 9.27 9.49 -6.08
N ILE A 140 8.48 8.46 -6.33
CA ILE A 140 7.49 7.92 -5.40
C ILE A 140 8.11 6.72 -4.70
N ILE A 141 8.04 6.71 -3.37
CA ILE A 141 8.38 5.56 -2.53
C ILE A 141 7.12 5.09 -1.82
N ASP A 142 6.59 3.95 -2.23
CA ASP A 142 5.55 3.24 -1.48
C ASP A 142 6.23 2.23 -0.57
N LEU A 143 6.18 2.46 0.75
CA LEU A 143 6.74 1.54 1.74
C LEU A 143 5.59 0.70 2.34
N GLY A 144 5.36 -0.45 1.72
CA GLY A 144 4.40 -1.45 2.14
C GLY A 144 4.91 -2.40 3.24
N GLY A 145 4.07 -3.38 3.60
CA GLY A 145 4.44 -4.40 4.59
C GLY A 145 5.38 -5.48 4.03
N GLY A 146 5.18 -5.90 2.78
CA GLY A 146 5.96 -6.97 2.14
C GLY A 146 7.00 -6.45 1.14
N SER A 147 6.63 -5.44 0.37
CA SER A 147 7.49 -4.80 -0.63
C SER A 147 7.63 -3.29 -0.41
N THR A 148 8.51 -2.68 -1.19
CA THR A 148 8.65 -1.24 -1.33
C THR A 148 8.82 -0.93 -2.80
N GLU A 149 7.93 -0.12 -3.36
CA GLU A 149 7.95 0.30 -4.74
C GLU A 149 8.72 1.63 -4.86
N ILE A 150 9.64 1.68 -5.82
CA ILE A 150 10.43 2.87 -6.16
C ILE A 150 10.07 3.22 -7.60
N VAL A 151 9.47 4.39 -7.79
CA VAL A 151 8.94 4.80 -9.09
C VAL A 151 9.44 6.19 -9.42
N VAL A 152 9.99 6.38 -10.63
CA VAL A 152 10.37 7.70 -11.14
C VAL A 152 9.49 8.05 -12.35
N GLY A 153 9.05 9.30 -12.43
CA GLY A 153 8.20 9.73 -13.53
C GLY A 153 7.91 11.23 -13.53
N THR A 154 7.12 11.66 -14.51
CA THR A 154 6.58 13.02 -14.59
C THR A 154 5.06 12.93 -14.53
N ASP A 155 4.37 13.03 -15.67
CA ASP A 155 2.93 12.74 -15.78
C ASP A 155 2.68 11.24 -15.96
N THR A 156 3.69 10.50 -16.43
CA THR A 156 3.70 9.06 -16.59
C THR A 156 4.92 8.44 -15.91
N VAL A 157 4.83 7.16 -15.57
CA VAL A 157 5.98 6.39 -15.08
C VAL A 157 7.06 6.28 -16.16
N ALA A 158 8.30 6.56 -15.78
CA ALA A 158 9.47 6.37 -16.63
C ALA A 158 10.20 5.07 -16.29
N ALA A 159 10.30 4.74 -15.00
CA ALA A 159 10.82 3.47 -14.52
C ALA A 159 10.26 3.15 -13.13
N SER A 160 10.08 1.86 -12.85
CA SER A 160 9.60 1.37 -11.57
C SER A 160 10.34 0.09 -11.16
N PHE A 161 10.48 -0.12 -9.85
CA PHE A 161 10.99 -1.37 -9.29
C PHE A 161 10.27 -1.67 -7.96
N SER A 162 9.85 -2.92 -7.77
CA SER A 162 9.29 -3.41 -6.52
C SER A 162 10.34 -4.27 -5.82
N ALA A 163 10.79 -3.83 -4.65
CA ALA A 163 11.80 -4.52 -3.85
C ALA A 163 11.15 -5.20 -2.64
N ASP A 164 11.47 -6.46 -2.37
CA ASP A 164 10.97 -7.22 -1.21
C ASP A 164 11.62 -6.78 0.11
N ILE A 165 11.40 -5.53 0.51
CA ILE A 165 11.97 -4.87 1.69
C ILE A 165 10.92 -4.13 2.53
N GLY A 166 9.68 -4.60 2.53
CA GLY A 166 8.60 -4.00 3.32
C GLY A 166 8.80 -4.15 4.85
N CYS A 167 8.10 -3.31 5.62
CA CYS A 167 8.33 -3.19 7.07
C CYS A 167 7.98 -4.46 7.86
N VAL A 168 6.93 -5.19 7.48
CA VAL A 168 6.54 -6.46 8.12
C VAL A 168 7.59 -7.53 7.81
N ARG A 169 7.99 -7.63 6.54
CA ARG A 169 9.00 -8.61 6.09
C ARG A 169 10.33 -8.42 6.82
N LEU A 170 10.84 -7.20 6.88
CA LEU A 170 12.10 -6.90 7.56
C LEU A 170 12.01 -7.15 9.07
N THR A 171 10.88 -6.81 9.68
CA THR A 171 10.66 -7.07 11.12
C THR A 171 10.67 -8.56 11.41
N GLU A 172 9.90 -9.35 10.66
CA GLU A 172 9.79 -10.80 10.86
C GLU A 172 11.09 -11.53 10.56
N ARG A 173 11.90 -11.08 9.58
CA ARG A 173 13.18 -11.71 9.22
C ARG A 173 14.33 -11.40 10.17
N PHE A 174 14.39 -10.17 10.71
CA PHE A 174 15.61 -9.69 11.36
C PHE A 174 15.40 -9.14 12.76
N LEU A 175 14.23 -8.55 13.07
CA LEU A 175 14.04 -7.72 14.27
C LEU A 175 13.26 -8.47 15.35
N HIS A 176 13.83 -9.57 15.86
CA HIS A 176 13.13 -10.45 16.80
C HIS A 176 13.13 -10.00 18.27
N SER A 177 13.95 -8.99 18.62
CA SER A 177 14.05 -8.45 19.99
C SER A 177 13.30 -7.14 20.11
N ASP A 178 12.84 -6.81 21.32
CA ASP A 178 12.16 -5.55 21.63
C ASP A 178 12.87 -4.80 22.78
N PRO A 179 13.62 -3.72 22.50
CA PRO A 179 13.95 -3.20 21.16
C PRO A 179 14.92 -4.11 20.40
N PRO A 180 15.02 -3.99 19.06
CA PRO A 180 15.96 -4.77 18.26
C PRO A 180 17.42 -4.49 18.63
N THR A 181 18.24 -5.54 18.63
CA THR A 181 19.69 -5.41 18.90
C THR A 181 20.43 -4.74 17.75
N ALA A 182 21.60 -4.16 18.02
CA ALA A 182 22.44 -3.54 17.00
C ALA A 182 22.81 -4.52 15.85
N VAL A 183 23.00 -5.81 16.17
CA VAL A 183 23.31 -6.86 15.19
C VAL A 183 22.11 -7.11 14.26
N GLN A 184 20.91 -7.20 14.83
CA GLN A 184 19.67 -7.36 14.07
C GLN A 184 19.41 -6.18 13.13
N VAL A 185 19.59 -4.95 13.63
CA VAL A 185 19.46 -3.73 12.82
C VAL A 185 20.52 -3.68 11.71
N ALA A 186 21.76 -4.07 11.99
CA ALA A 186 22.82 -4.11 11.00
C ALA A 186 22.51 -5.12 9.86
N ALA A 187 22.02 -6.32 10.21
CA ALA A 187 21.62 -7.33 9.24
C ALA A 187 20.44 -6.86 8.35
N ALA A 188 19.41 -6.25 8.94
CA ALA A 188 18.29 -5.69 8.18
C ALA A 188 18.78 -4.59 7.21
N ARG A 189 19.67 -3.70 7.67
CA ARG A 189 20.26 -2.63 6.84
C ARG A 189 21.09 -3.18 5.68
N GLU A 190 21.80 -4.28 5.86
CA GLU A 190 22.58 -4.90 4.80
C GLU A 190 21.68 -5.36 3.64
N VAL A 191 20.61 -6.07 3.96
CA VAL A 191 19.62 -6.53 2.97
C VAL A 191 18.91 -5.37 2.29
N VAL A 192 18.54 -4.33 3.05
CA VAL A 192 17.95 -3.11 2.48
C VAL A 192 18.91 -2.44 1.49
N ARG A 193 20.21 -2.32 1.83
CA ARG A 193 21.21 -1.73 0.92
C ARG A 193 21.39 -2.55 -0.36
N GLU A 194 21.42 -3.88 -0.25
CA GLU A 194 21.54 -4.77 -1.41
C GLU A 194 20.36 -4.59 -2.37
N ARG A 195 19.13 -4.73 -1.86
CA ARG A 195 17.89 -4.64 -2.66
C ARG A 195 17.64 -3.24 -3.19
N LEU A 196 17.96 -2.20 -2.42
CA LEU A 196 17.89 -0.84 -2.92
C LEU A 196 18.95 -0.59 -4.01
N GLY A 197 20.13 -1.19 -3.90
CA GLY A 197 21.15 -1.14 -4.95
C GLY A 197 20.70 -1.81 -6.25
N GLU A 198 19.90 -2.88 -6.18
CA GLU A 198 19.21 -3.46 -7.34
C GLU A 198 18.21 -2.49 -7.95
N ALA A 199 17.32 -1.93 -7.13
CA ALA A 199 16.29 -1.02 -7.58
C ALA A 199 16.87 0.23 -8.25
N LEU A 200 17.91 0.85 -7.65
CA LEU A 200 18.54 2.07 -8.16
C LEU A 200 19.37 1.86 -9.44
N ARG A 201 19.67 0.61 -9.81
CA ARG A 201 20.23 0.29 -11.13
C ARG A 201 19.16 0.31 -12.22
N VAL A 202 17.90 0.04 -11.87
CA VAL A 202 16.76 0.03 -12.79
C VAL A 202 16.08 1.40 -12.83
N VAL A 203 15.99 2.07 -11.67
CA VAL A 203 15.27 3.33 -11.49
C VAL A 203 16.27 4.43 -11.15
N ASP A 204 16.61 5.28 -12.13
CA ASP A 204 17.51 6.40 -11.92
C ASP A 204 16.79 7.58 -11.23
N VAL A 205 16.99 7.69 -9.92
CA VAL A 205 16.38 8.75 -9.09
C VAL A 205 17.19 10.06 -9.06
N ARG A 206 18.38 10.13 -9.67
CA ARG A 206 19.30 11.28 -9.53
C ARG A 206 18.75 12.58 -10.09
N HIS A 207 17.79 12.49 -11.01
CA HIS A 207 17.15 13.63 -11.66
C HIS A 207 15.81 14.00 -11.03
N ALA A 208 15.36 13.26 -10.00
CA ALA A 208 14.13 13.58 -9.29
C ALA A 208 14.29 14.92 -8.56
N ARG A 209 13.31 15.81 -8.72
CA ARG A 209 13.23 17.10 -8.02
C ARG A 209 12.43 16.99 -6.73
N THR A 210 11.49 16.06 -6.69
CA THR A 210 10.56 15.90 -5.57
C THR A 210 10.48 14.43 -5.17
N TRP A 211 10.65 14.17 -3.88
CA TRP A 211 10.48 12.86 -3.27
C TRP A 211 9.13 12.80 -2.55
N VAL A 212 8.35 11.76 -2.83
CA VAL A 212 7.00 11.57 -2.29
C VAL A 212 6.96 10.21 -1.62
N GLY A 213 6.77 10.20 -0.31
CA GLY A 213 6.54 8.99 0.46
C GLY A 213 5.05 8.72 0.61
N VAL A 214 4.61 7.51 0.26
CA VAL A 214 3.22 7.06 0.46
C VAL A 214 3.17 5.85 1.41
N ALA A 215 1.94 5.41 1.72
CA ALA A 215 1.63 4.36 2.67
C ALA A 215 1.94 4.68 4.15
N GLY A 216 1.62 3.72 5.02
CA GLY A 216 1.45 3.94 6.45
C GLY A 216 2.73 4.37 7.17
N THR A 217 3.88 3.81 6.80
CA THR A 217 5.16 4.20 7.42
C THR A 217 5.47 5.67 7.13
N MET A 218 5.31 6.11 5.88
CA MET A 218 5.61 7.49 5.49
C MET A 218 4.65 8.48 6.15
N THR A 219 3.35 8.19 6.16
CA THR A 219 2.37 9.07 6.82
C THR A 219 2.55 9.12 8.34
N THR A 220 2.94 7.99 8.96
CA THR A 220 3.22 7.94 10.41
C THR A 220 4.47 8.76 10.76
N ILE A 221 5.56 8.61 9.99
CA ILE A 221 6.76 9.42 10.20
C ILE A 221 6.46 10.91 9.97
N ALA A 222 5.64 11.26 8.98
CA ALA A 222 5.22 12.64 8.75
C ALA A 222 4.42 13.22 9.93
N ALA A 223 3.51 12.43 10.53
CA ALA A 223 2.76 12.82 11.73
C ALA A 223 3.70 13.08 12.92
N LEU A 224 4.64 12.16 13.16
CA LEU A 224 5.63 12.27 14.23
C LEU A 224 6.56 13.47 14.04
N ALA A 225 7.04 13.72 12.82
CA ALA A 225 7.88 14.87 12.50
C ALA A 225 7.16 16.22 12.69
N GLN A 226 5.82 16.22 12.62
CA GLN A 226 4.97 17.37 12.89
C GLN A 226 4.53 17.46 14.37
N GLY A 227 4.94 16.52 15.21
CA GLY A 227 4.57 16.49 16.64
C GLY A 227 3.09 16.20 16.88
N MET A 228 2.41 15.53 15.95
CA MET A 228 1.00 15.18 16.08
C MET A 228 0.79 14.14 17.20
N THR A 229 -0.11 14.43 18.14
CA THR A 229 -0.55 13.48 19.17
C THR A 229 -1.71 12.61 18.71
N THR A 230 -2.36 13.00 17.63
CA THR A 230 -3.49 12.28 17.01
C THR A 230 -3.33 12.36 15.50
N TYR A 231 -3.47 11.22 14.84
CA TYR A 231 -3.30 11.12 13.39
C TYR A 231 -4.39 11.91 12.66
N ASP A 232 -3.98 12.85 11.81
CA ASP A 232 -4.87 13.62 10.94
C ASP A 232 -4.39 13.48 9.49
N SER A 233 -5.10 12.67 8.70
CA SER A 233 -4.76 12.43 7.30
C SER A 233 -4.82 13.69 6.45
N ALA A 234 -5.74 14.63 6.75
CA ALA A 234 -5.88 15.85 5.97
C ALA A 234 -4.71 16.80 6.19
N ALA A 235 -4.21 16.86 7.43
CA ALA A 235 -3.00 17.63 7.76
C ALA A 235 -1.71 16.98 7.20
N ILE A 236 -1.67 15.65 7.07
CA ILE A 236 -0.51 14.91 6.54
C ILE A 236 -0.47 14.94 5.00
N HIS A 237 -1.63 14.88 4.33
CA HIS A 237 -1.72 14.84 2.88
C HIS A 237 -1.01 16.05 2.24
N LEU A 238 -0.12 15.78 1.28
CA LEU A 238 0.74 16.77 0.61
C LEU A 238 1.61 17.64 1.53
N SER A 239 1.72 17.30 2.82
CA SER A 239 2.61 17.97 3.74
C SER A 239 4.08 17.75 3.36
N ARG A 240 4.94 18.71 3.71
CA ARG A 240 6.37 18.65 3.41
C ARG A 240 7.17 18.54 4.70
N VAL A 241 7.97 17.50 4.80
CA VAL A 241 8.87 17.27 5.93
C VAL A 241 10.31 17.37 5.44
N LYS A 242 11.13 18.17 6.13
CA LYS A 242 12.57 18.26 5.85
C LYS A 242 13.26 16.96 6.27
N VAL A 243 14.23 16.50 5.49
CA VAL A 243 14.95 15.24 5.72
C VAL A 243 15.58 15.17 7.11
N ASP A 244 16.15 16.27 7.57
CA ASP A 244 16.75 16.46 8.89
C ASP A 244 15.75 16.26 10.04
N ARG A 245 14.43 16.47 9.80
CA ARG A 245 13.38 16.13 10.77
C ARG A 245 13.01 14.66 10.73
N LEU A 246 13.09 13.99 9.58
CA LEU A 246 12.82 12.56 9.47
C LEU A 246 13.84 11.71 10.24
N LEU A 247 15.11 12.13 10.28
CA LEU A 247 16.19 11.41 10.97
C LEU A 247 16.16 11.53 12.51
N THR A 248 15.33 12.45 13.03
CA THR A 248 15.19 12.70 14.48
C THR A 248 13.95 12.05 15.10
N VAL A 249 13.07 11.50 14.25
CA VAL A 249 11.94 10.67 14.66
C VAL A 249 12.45 9.27 15.01
#